data_AF-A0A7Y5SP88-F1
#
_entry.id   AF-A0A7Y5SP88-F1
#
_cell.length_a   1.000
_cell.length_b   1.000
_cell.length_c   1.000
_cell.angle_alpha   90.00
_cell.angle_beta   90.00
_cell.angle_gamma   90.00
#
_symmetry.space_group_name_H-M   'P 1'
#
loop_
_entity.id
_entity.type
_entity.pdbx_description
1 polymer ?
#
loop_
_entity_poly.entity_id
_entity_poly.type
_entity_poly.pdbx_seq_one_letter_code
_entity_poly.pdbx_strand_id
1 'polypeptide(L)'
;MGLGFALFAPAKAVFLMDASFFALIAVDIGNNRIKLGRFDSPWNEPLPEPTDTISVDGRNPDLDRVAAWLSDPAAERAAWWIGSVNRPTTTLLLDWLRLERPNDRVTLLAAGDLALKIAVERPDMVGIDRLLDALAVNRIRAPERPAVVVDVGSAITVDLVSRDGVFLGGAILPGIAMSARALHEFTDLLPLVDMAELSTPPPALGTSTIPAMRSGLFWGAVGAIRQLVECLTTGGSGEPQVFLSGGAGPAVASLLGQSTRHVPHLTLGGIALAAAGGTAGGGEAGRNGVVE
;
A
#
# COMPACT_ATOMS: atom_id res chain seq x y z
N MET A 1 -12.33 -11.21 76.11
CA MET A 1 -11.00 -11.81 75.88
C MET A 1 -11.14 -12.85 74.78
N GLY A 2 -10.29 -12.79 73.74
CA GLY A 2 -10.18 -13.78 72.65
C GLY A 2 -10.96 -13.39 71.38
N LEU A 3 -10.46 -12.42 70.60
CA LEU A 3 -9.70 -12.58 69.34
C LEU A 3 -10.42 -13.37 68.23
N GLY A 4 -10.86 -12.62 67.22
CA GLY A 4 -11.35 -13.15 65.95
C GLY A 4 -10.22 -13.58 65.03
N PHE A 5 -10.49 -14.62 64.24
CA PHE A 5 -9.74 -15.00 63.05
C PHE A 5 -10.71 -15.03 61.88
N ALA A 6 -10.76 -13.93 61.13
CA ALA A 6 -11.24 -13.97 59.76
C ALA A 6 -10.12 -14.59 58.92
N LEU A 7 -10.35 -15.79 58.39
CA LEU A 7 -9.46 -16.38 57.38
C LEU A 7 -9.51 -15.48 56.14
N PHE A 8 -8.44 -14.72 55.91
CA PHE A 8 -8.14 -14.11 54.63
C PHE A 8 -7.93 -15.23 53.61
N ALA A 9 -8.88 -15.41 52.69
CA ALA A 9 -8.61 -16.09 51.44
C ALA A 9 -7.55 -15.27 50.68
N PRO A 10 -6.51 -15.88 50.10
CA PRO A 10 -5.56 -15.14 49.28
C PRO A 10 -6.34 -14.57 48.10
N ALA A 11 -6.28 -13.25 47.94
CA ALA A 11 -6.73 -12.58 46.74
C ALA A 11 -6.10 -13.33 45.56
N LYS A 12 -6.94 -13.92 44.70
CA LYS A 12 -6.52 -14.25 43.34
C LYS A 12 -5.95 -12.96 42.80
N ALA A 13 -4.64 -12.91 42.62
CA ALA A 13 -4.00 -11.95 41.75
C ALA A 13 -4.64 -12.18 40.39
N VAL A 14 -5.71 -11.44 40.11
CA VAL A 14 -6.16 -11.21 38.76
C VAL A 14 -4.99 -10.48 38.14
N PHE A 15 -4.22 -11.18 37.31
CA PHE A 15 -3.31 -10.58 36.35
C PHE A 15 -4.17 -9.67 35.46
N LEU A 16 -4.41 -8.45 35.93
CA LEU A 16 -4.90 -7.37 35.11
C LEU A 16 -3.71 -6.87 34.30
N MET A 17 -3.86 -6.97 32.99
CA MET A 17 -3.18 -6.19 31.96
C MET A 17 -1.72 -6.58 31.66
N ASP A 18 -1.57 -7.57 30.77
CA ASP A 18 -0.67 -7.36 29.63
C ASP A 18 -1.54 -7.28 28.36
N ALA A 19 -2.26 -6.17 28.23
CA ALA A 19 -2.80 -5.75 26.95
C ALA A 19 -1.78 -4.79 26.33
N SER A 20 -0.56 -5.28 26.05
CA SER A 20 0.38 -4.55 25.21
C SER A 20 -0.20 -4.52 23.79
N PHE A 21 -0.97 -3.46 23.50
CA PHE A 21 -1.40 -3.15 22.14
C PHE A 21 -0.13 -2.86 21.34
N PHE A 22 0.27 -3.81 20.50
CA PHE A 22 1.32 -3.57 19.52
C PHE A 22 0.85 -2.43 18.60
N ALA A 23 1.69 -1.40 18.44
CA ALA A 23 1.44 -0.40 17.40
C ALA A 23 1.48 -1.10 16.04
N LEU A 24 0.47 -0.88 15.19
CA LEU A 24 0.47 -1.46 13.84
C LEU A 24 1.34 -0.60 12.95
N ILE A 25 2.35 -1.22 12.33
CA ILE A 25 3.20 -0.59 11.32
C ILE A 25 2.94 -1.28 9.98
N ALA A 26 2.29 -0.58 9.07
CA ALA A 26 2.14 -1.03 7.69
C ALA A 26 3.36 -0.62 6.88
N VAL A 27 3.89 -1.53 6.07
CA VAL A 27 5.05 -1.29 5.21
C VAL A 27 4.74 -1.70 3.79
N ASP A 28 4.81 -0.74 2.87
CA ASP A 28 4.76 -0.96 1.43
C ASP A 28 6.18 -0.84 0.84
N ILE A 29 6.75 -1.97 0.43
CA ILE A 29 8.08 -2.06 -0.18
C ILE A 29 7.94 -2.13 -1.70
N GLY A 30 8.05 -0.98 -2.34
CA GLY A 30 8.16 -0.84 -3.78
C GLY A 30 9.61 -0.89 -4.29
N ASN A 31 9.76 -0.80 -5.62
CA ASN A 31 11.08 -0.83 -6.26
C ASN A 31 11.95 0.40 -5.98
N ASN A 32 11.36 1.58 -5.86
CA ASN A 32 12.10 2.83 -5.65
C ASN A 32 11.87 3.46 -4.27
N ARG A 33 10.95 2.93 -3.47
CA ARG A 33 10.57 3.54 -2.19
C ARG A 33 10.04 2.48 -1.23
N ILE A 34 10.36 2.65 0.05
CA ILE A 34 9.67 2.01 1.15
C ILE A 34 8.78 3.06 1.81
N LYS A 35 7.47 2.82 1.86
CA LYS A 35 6.52 3.65 2.60
C LYS A 35 6.14 2.93 3.88
N LEU A 36 6.16 3.64 5.00
CA LEU A 36 5.72 3.13 6.28
C LEU A 36 4.60 4.02 6.80
N GLY A 37 3.61 3.39 7.43
CA GLY A 37 2.51 4.07 8.11
C GLY A 37 2.27 3.45 9.48
N ARG A 38 2.15 4.30 10.50
CA ARG A 38 1.71 3.90 11.83
C ARG A 38 0.20 4.04 11.93
N PHE A 39 -0.45 3.07 12.57
CA PHE A 39 -1.90 3.07 12.75
C PHE A 39 -2.26 2.85 14.21
N ASP A 40 -3.24 3.62 14.67
CA ASP A 40 -3.89 3.39 15.95
C ASP A 40 -4.99 2.34 15.78
N SER A 41 -5.00 1.33 16.65
CA SER A 41 -6.01 0.28 16.68
C SER A 41 -6.79 0.31 18.00
N PRO A 42 -8.12 0.14 17.98
CA PRO A 42 -8.98 -0.07 16.81
C PRO A 42 -9.24 1.24 16.02
N TRP A 43 -9.59 1.10 14.74
CA TRP A 43 -10.08 2.20 13.91
C TRP A 43 -11.57 2.03 13.59
N ASN A 44 -12.28 3.16 13.44
CA ASN A 44 -13.71 3.19 13.16
C ASN A 44 -14.05 3.48 11.69
N GLU A 45 -13.08 4.00 10.94
CA GLU A 45 -13.27 4.36 9.54
C GLU A 45 -13.28 3.11 8.63
N PRO A 46 -14.05 3.10 7.52
CA PRO A 46 -14.07 1.97 6.58
C PRO A 46 -12.70 1.62 6.00
N LEU A 47 -11.89 2.66 5.74
CA LEU A 47 -10.48 2.53 5.39
C LEU A 47 -9.66 3.22 6.49
N PRO A 48 -8.82 2.49 7.23
CA PRO A 48 -7.92 3.11 8.20
C PRO A 48 -6.93 4.04 7.50
N GLU A 49 -6.66 5.18 8.14
CA GLU A 49 -5.61 6.11 7.73
C GLU A 49 -4.45 6.05 8.74
N PRO A 50 -3.19 6.16 8.25
CA PRO A 50 -2.06 6.20 9.14
C PRO A 50 -2.04 7.49 9.95
N THR A 51 -1.72 7.41 11.24
CA THR A 51 -1.53 8.57 12.12
C THR A 51 -0.23 9.29 11.86
N ASP A 52 0.76 8.55 11.36
CA ASP A 52 2.02 9.12 10.90
C ASP A 52 2.61 8.26 9.77
N THR A 53 3.39 8.89 8.88
CA THR A 53 4.01 8.20 7.75
C THR A 53 5.44 8.66 7.50
N ILE A 54 6.26 7.73 7.01
CA ILE A 54 7.59 8.02 6.52
C ILE A 54 7.82 7.33 5.18
N SER A 55 8.68 7.92 4.35
CA SER A 55 9.18 7.30 3.13
C SER A 55 10.69 7.36 3.08
N VAL A 56 11.32 6.23 2.76
CA VAL A 56 12.76 6.10 2.52
C VAL A 56 13.02 5.51 1.13
N ASP A 57 14.25 5.67 0.63
CA ASP A 57 14.65 5.14 -0.67
C ASP A 57 14.56 3.60 -0.69
N GLY A 58 14.07 3.03 -1.80
CA GLY A 58 13.90 1.58 -1.92
C GLY A 58 15.16 0.83 -2.31
N ARG A 59 16.17 1.51 -2.85
CA ARG A 59 17.43 0.90 -3.32
C ARG A 59 18.53 0.99 -2.26
N ASN A 60 18.56 2.07 -1.51
CA ASN A 60 19.46 2.30 -0.39
C ASN A 60 18.68 2.92 0.79
N PRO A 61 17.89 2.13 1.53
CA PRO A 61 17.03 2.64 2.59
C PRO A 61 17.84 3.20 3.76
N ASP A 62 17.47 4.41 4.19
CA ASP A 62 17.97 5.04 5.41
C ASP A 62 17.21 4.48 6.62
N LEU A 63 17.71 3.38 7.17
CA LEU A 63 17.08 2.69 8.29
C LEU A 63 17.29 3.41 9.63
N ASP A 64 18.32 4.26 9.76
CA ASP A 64 18.50 5.12 10.93
C ASP A 64 17.37 6.14 11.03
N ARG A 65 16.93 6.68 9.88
CA ARG A 65 15.76 7.54 9.83
C ARG A 65 14.46 6.80 10.18
N VAL A 66 14.35 5.51 9.83
CA VAL A 66 13.22 4.67 10.28
C VAL A 66 13.28 4.46 11.80
N ALA A 67 14.47 4.17 12.36
CA ALA A 67 14.66 4.04 13.79
C ALA A 67 14.26 5.32 14.53
N ALA A 68 14.71 6.48 14.05
CA ALA A 68 14.38 7.78 14.62
C ALA A 68 12.87 8.08 14.58
N TRP A 69 12.19 7.69 13.49
CA TRP A 69 10.74 7.82 13.35
C TRP A 69 9.98 6.93 14.34
N LEU A 70 10.52 5.77 14.70
CA LEU A 70 9.94 4.86 15.70
C LEU A 70 10.22 5.26 17.15
N SER A 71 11.10 6.22 17.41
CA SER A 71 11.55 6.61 18.77
C SER A 71 10.46 7.22 19.67
N ASP A 72 9.22 7.29 19.21
CA ASP A 72 8.07 7.61 20.05
C ASP A 72 7.87 6.52 21.12
N PRO A 73 7.84 6.87 22.43
CA PRO A 73 7.62 5.93 23.53
C PRO A 73 6.40 5.02 23.38
N ALA A 74 5.39 5.43 22.61
CA ALA A 74 4.21 4.63 22.34
C ALA A 74 4.43 3.45 21.35
N ALA A 75 5.66 3.24 20.84
CA ALA A 75 6.05 2.14 19.97
C ALA A 75 7.06 1.17 20.63
N GLU A 76 6.93 0.93 21.94
CA GLU A 76 7.80 -0.01 22.69
C GLU A 76 7.73 -1.45 22.13
N ARG A 77 6.58 -1.83 21.54
CA ARG A 77 6.41 -3.05 20.73
C ARG A 77 5.51 -2.78 19.53
N ALA A 78 5.91 -3.24 18.36
CA ALA A 78 5.18 -3.05 17.12
C ALA A 78 4.85 -4.36 16.38
N ALA A 79 3.72 -4.36 15.67
CA ALA A 79 3.31 -5.41 14.76
C ALA A 79 3.46 -4.88 13.33
N TRP A 80 4.50 -5.37 12.66
CA TRP A 80 4.88 -5.02 11.31
C TRP A 80 4.14 -5.90 10.30
N TRP A 81 3.43 -5.26 9.38
CA TRP A 81 2.74 -5.92 8.27
C TRP A 81 3.32 -5.39 6.97
N ILE A 82 3.93 -6.28 6.19
CA ILE A 82 4.77 -5.91 5.06
C ILE A 82 4.12 -6.42 3.77
N GLY A 83 3.70 -5.50 2.91
CA GLY A 83 3.46 -5.76 1.50
C GLY A 83 4.74 -5.45 0.72
N SER A 84 5.22 -6.38 -0.12
CA SER A 84 6.43 -6.17 -0.88
C SER A 84 6.40 -6.76 -2.29
N VAL A 85 6.93 -5.99 -3.23
CA VAL A 85 7.25 -6.43 -4.60
C VAL A 85 8.77 -6.47 -4.86
N ASN A 86 9.59 -6.17 -3.84
CA ASN A 86 11.05 -6.06 -3.95
C ASN A 86 11.75 -6.95 -2.90
N ARG A 87 12.19 -8.14 -3.33
CA ARG A 87 12.78 -9.15 -2.42
C ARG A 87 14.10 -8.69 -1.77
N PRO A 88 15.11 -8.14 -2.48
CA PRO A 88 16.33 -7.66 -1.84
C PRO A 88 16.06 -6.65 -0.72
N THR A 89 15.22 -5.65 -0.97
CA THR A 89 14.88 -4.63 0.02
C THR A 89 14.08 -5.21 1.20
N THR A 90 13.25 -6.23 0.93
CA THR A 90 12.56 -6.97 2.00
C THR A 90 13.55 -7.66 2.92
N THR A 91 14.53 -8.38 2.37
CA THR A 91 15.56 -9.05 3.17
C THR A 91 16.32 -8.06 4.05
N LEU A 92 16.74 -6.91 3.49
CA LEU A 92 17.43 -5.86 4.23
C LEU A 92 16.60 -5.36 5.42
N LEU A 93 15.32 -5.07 5.21
CA LEU A 93 14.44 -4.62 6.29
C LEU A 93 14.22 -5.70 7.35
N LEU A 94 14.02 -6.96 6.94
CA LEU A 94 13.83 -8.07 7.87
C LEU A 94 15.06 -8.32 8.73
N ASP A 95 16.26 -8.24 8.16
CA ASP A 95 17.52 -8.41 8.91
C ASP A 95 17.72 -7.27 9.92
N TRP A 96 17.42 -6.04 9.53
CA TRP A 96 17.43 -4.90 10.44
C TRP A 96 16.40 -5.05 11.58
N LEU A 97 15.17 -5.45 11.28
CA LEU A 97 14.13 -5.68 12.30
C LEU A 97 14.55 -6.78 13.30
N ARG A 98 15.19 -7.85 12.82
CA ARG A 98 15.70 -8.92 13.70
C ARG A 98 16.75 -8.43 14.68
N LEU A 99 17.61 -7.50 14.25
CA LEU A 99 18.72 -6.97 15.06
C LEU A 99 18.24 -5.88 16.02
N GLU A 100 17.55 -4.86 15.50
CA GLU A 100 17.19 -3.65 16.25
C GLU A 100 15.86 -3.76 16.99
N ARG A 101 14.99 -4.67 16.56
CA ARG A 101 13.61 -4.82 17.07
C ARG A 101 13.24 -6.30 17.32
N PRO A 102 14.05 -7.07 18.08
CA PRO A 102 13.86 -8.52 18.23
C PRO A 102 12.55 -8.94 18.93
N ASN A 103 11.88 -8.01 19.61
CA ASN A 103 10.60 -8.24 20.29
C ASN A 103 9.37 -7.83 19.47
N ASP A 104 9.58 -7.24 18.28
CA ASP A 104 8.50 -6.87 17.38
C ASP A 104 7.98 -8.10 16.62
N ARG A 105 6.68 -8.08 16.28
CA ARG A 105 6.07 -9.11 15.44
C ARG A 105 6.17 -8.67 13.98
N VAL A 106 6.54 -9.58 13.09
CA VAL A 106 6.67 -9.29 11.66
C VAL A 106 5.89 -10.29 10.84
N THR A 107 5.04 -9.77 9.95
CA THR A 107 4.22 -10.55 9.00
C THR A 107 4.48 -10.05 7.59
N LEU A 108 4.88 -10.96 6.70
CA LEU A 108 4.99 -10.69 5.26
C LEU A 108 3.71 -11.16 4.58
N LEU A 109 2.99 -10.24 3.93
CA LEU A 109 1.72 -10.52 3.28
C LEU A 109 1.92 -11.19 1.93
N ALA A 110 1.12 -12.23 1.68
CA ALA A 110 0.94 -12.86 0.39
C ALA A 110 -0.51 -12.75 -0.08
N ALA A 111 -0.77 -13.04 -1.35
CA ALA A 111 -2.11 -12.94 -1.94
C ALA A 111 -3.16 -13.77 -1.18
N GLY A 112 -2.77 -14.92 -0.63
CA GLY A 112 -3.66 -15.81 0.14
C GLY A 112 -4.06 -15.29 1.51
N ASP A 113 -3.36 -14.29 2.05
CA ASP A 113 -3.67 -13.68 3.34
C ASP A 113 -4.77 -12.60 3.22
N LEU A 114 -5.14 -12.25 1.98
CA LEU A 114 -6.10 -11.19 1.70
C LEU A 114 -7.51 -11.76 1.60
N ALA A 115 -8.45 -11.13 2.30
CA ALA A 115 -9.88 -11.38 2.14
C ALA A 115 -10.41 -10.74 0.83
N LEU A 116 -9.84 -11.16 -0.30
CA LEU A 116 -10.08 -10.64 -1.64
C LEU A 116 -10.16 -11.80 -2.63
N LYS A 117 -11.24 -11.86 -3.41
CA LYS A 117 -11.32 -12.82 -4.52
C LYS A 117 -10.50 -12.29 -5.70
N ILE A 118 -9.64 -13.14 -6.24
CA ILE A 118 -8.72 -12.81 -7.34
C ILE A 118 -9.08 -13.68 -8.55
N ALA A 119 -9.48 -13.06 -9.66
CA ALA A 119 -9.92 -13.73 -10.88
C ALA A 119 -8.95 -13.43 -12.04
N VAL A 120 -7.69 -13.79 -11.86
CA VAL A 120 -6.68 -13.82 -12.93
C VAL A 120 -6.09 -15.23 -13.02
N GLU A 121 -5.41 -15.53 -14.13
CA GLU A 121 -4.81 -16.86 -14.37
C GLU A 121 -3.78 -17.25 -13.31
N ARG A 122 -2.97 -16.28 -12.87
CA ARG A 122 -1.89 -16.48 -11.88
C ARG A 122 -1.99 -15.48 -10.74
N PRO A 123 -2.85 -15.72 -9.74
CA PRO A 123 -3.01 -14.83 -8.57
C PRO A 123 -1.71 -14.59 -7.81
N ASP A 124 -0.83 -15.58 -7.77
CA ASP A 124 0.48 -15.55 -7.11
C ASP A 124 1.50 -14.63 -7.80
N MET A 125 1.26 -14.26 -9.06
CA MET A 125 2.12 -13.38 -9.85
C MET A 125 1.66 -11.92 -9.84
N VAL A 126 0.51 -11.62 -9.23
CA VAL A 126 0.03 -10.24 -9.09
C VAL A 126 0.84 -9.54 -8.00
N GLY A 127 1.28 -8.32 -8.28
CA GLY A 127 1.90 -7.46 -7.26
C GLY A 127 0.99 -7.31 -6.05
N ILE A 128 1.53 -7.55 -4.86
CA ILE A 128 0.75 -7.51 -3.62
C ILE A 128 0.18 -6.11 -3.34
N ASP A 129 0.89 -5.06 -3.76
CA ASP A 129 0.46 -3.66 -3.76
C ASP A 129 -0.89 -3.47 -4.48
N ARG A 130 -1.02 -4.01 -5.70
CA ARG A 130 -2.26 -3.96 -6.50
C ARG A 130 -3.43 -4.66 -5.81
N LEU A 131 -3.15 -5.80 -5.15
CA LEU A 131 -4.17 -6.54 -4.41
C LEU A 131 -4.60 -5.82 -3.13
N LEU A 132 -3.65 -5.18 -2.43
CA LEU A 132 -3.91 -4.38 -1.24
C LEU A 132 -4.73 -3.13 -1.58
N ASP A 133 -4.44 -2.47 -2.70
CA ASP A 133 -5.24 -1.35 -3.19
C ASP A 133 -6.66 -1.80 -3.56
N ALA A 134 -6.81 -2.95 -4.22
CA ALA A 134 -8.11 -3.54 -4.52
C ALA A 134 -8.93 -3.86 -3.27
N LEU A 135 -8.27 -4.42 -2.24
CA LEU A 135 -8.86 -4.67 -0.93
C LEU A 135 -9.32 -3.37 -0.27
N ALA A 136 -8.49 -2.31 -0.34
CA ALA A 136 -8.80 -1.01 0.24
C ALA A 136 -10.00 -0.34 -0.44
N VAL A 137 -10.04 -0.30 -1.78
CA VAL A 137 -11.16 0.35 -2.50
C VAL A 137 -12.49 -0.37 -2.29
N ASN A 138 -12.48 -1.68 -2.09
CA ASN A 138 -13.68 -2.44 -1.74
C ASN A 138 -14.34 -1.95 -0.43
N ARG A 139 -13.59 -1.29 0.47
CA ARG A 139 -14.14 -0.73 1.71
C ARG A 139 -14.72 0.68 1.57
N ILE A 140 -14.33 1.44 0.54
CA ILE A 140 -14.68 2.88 0.41
C ILE A 140 -15.49 3.20 -0.84
N ARG A 141 -15.60 2.28 -1.79
CA ARG A 141 -16.50 2.41 -2.93
C ARG A 141 -17.95 2.25 -2.49
N ALA A 142 -18.85 2.83 -3.27
CA ALA A 142 -20.27 2.60 -3.08
C ALA A 142 -20.61 1.12 -3.37
N PRO A 143 -21.56 0.54 -2.62
CA PRO A 143 -21.99 -0.84 -2.84
C PRO A 143 -22.40 -1.11 -4.28
N GLU A 144 -22.14 -2.32 -4.77
CA GLU A 144 -22.52 -2.80 -6.11
C GLU A 144 -22.00 -1.96 -7.30
N ARG A 145 -20.99 -1.11 -7.07
CA ARG A 145 -20.28 -0.40 -8.15
C ARG A 145 -18.92 -1.03 -8.42
N PRO A 146 -18.54 -1.21 -9.70
CA PRO A 146 -17.16 -1.55 -10.03
C PRO A 146 -16.23 -0.41 -9.61
N ALA A 147 -14.96 -0.74 -9.35
CA ALA A 147 -13.92 0.22 -9.03
C ALA A 147 -12.76 0.08 -10.01
N VAL A 148 -12.21 1.21 -10.45
CA VAL A 148 -10.93 1.27 -11.15
C VAL A 148 -9.92 1.90 -10.22
N VAL A 149 -8.82 1.20 -9.96
CA VAL A 149 -7.72 1.70 -9.15
C VAL A 149 -6.60 2.13 -10.09
N VAL A 150 -6.16 3.37 -9.94
CA VAL A 150 -4.99 3.92 -10.63
C VAL A 150 -3.92 4.22 -9.60
N ASP A 151 -2.77 3.55 -9.67
CA ASP A 151 -1.58 3.96 -8.89
C ASP A 151 -0.56 4.60 -9.82
N VAL A 152 -0.18 5.85 -9.53
CA VAL A 152 0.85 6.58 -10.28
C VAL A 152 2.13 6.61 -9.44
N GLY A 153 2.82 5.47 -9.45
CA GLY A 153 4.05 5.23 -8.71
C GLY A 153 5.27 5.00 -9.61
N SER A 154 6.08 4.01 -9.25
CA SER A 154 7.26 3.60 -10.03
C SER A 154 6.87 3.06 -11.41
N ALA A 155 5.82 2.26 -11.42
CA ALA A 155 5.01 1.96 -12.59
C ALA A 155 3.66 2.68 -12.43
N ILE A 156 2.92 2.82 -13.53
CA ILE A 156 1.51 3.16 -13.47
C ILE A 156 0.73 1.85 -13.58
N THR A 157 -0.20 1.62 -12.67
CA THR A 157 -1.15 0.51 -12.76
C THR A 157 -2.56 1.04 -12.95
N VAL A 158 -3.38 0.31 -13.71
CA VAL A 158 -4.81 0.59 -13.87
C VAL A 158 -5.54 -0.73 -13.70
N ASP A 159 -6.12 -0.94 -12.53
CA ASP A 159 -6.72 -2.20 -12.09
C ASP A 159 -8.23 -2.12 -11.98
N LEU A 160 -8.93 -3.18 -12.38
CA LEU A 160 -10.39 -3.28 -12.32
C LEU A 160 -10.83 -4.24 -11.22
N VAL A 161 -11.74 -3.77 -10.39
CA VAL A 161 -12.45 -4.57 -9.40
C VAL A 161 -13.92 -4.62 -9.78
N SER A 162 -14.48 -5.83 -9.89
CA SER A 162 -15.89 -6.05 -10.24
C SER A 162 -16.83 -5.47 -9.19
N ARG A 163 -18.10 -5.30 -9.53
CA ARG A 163 -19.15 -4.86 -8.57
C ARG A 163 -19.27 -5.77 -7.34
N ASP A 164 -18.93 -7.05 -7.48
CA ASP A 164 -18.99 -8.05 -6.39
C ASP A 164 -17.69 -8.07 -5.55
N GLY A 165 -16.72 -7.22 -5.89
CA GLY A 165 -15.49 -7.03 -5.14
C GLY A 165 -14.34 -7.93 -5.58
N VAL A 166 -14.46 -8.53 -6.76
CA VAL A 166 -13.45 -9.43 -7.33
C VAL A 166 -12.39 -8.63 -8.08
N PHE A 167 -11.12 -8.85 -7.77
CA PHE A 167 -10.02 -8.31 -8.57
C PHE A 167 -9.96 -9.04 -9.93
N LEU A 168 -10.16 -8.29 -11.03
CA LEU A 168 -10.23 -8.83 -12.38
C LEU A 168 -8.91 -8.70 -13.16
N GLY A 169 -7.91 -8.04 -12.58
CA GLY A 169 -6.67 -7.68 -13.28
C GLY A 169 -6.69 -6.23 -13.78
N GLY A 170 -5.79 -5.93 -14.70
CA GLY A 170 -5.56 -4.55 -15.14
C GLY A 170 -4.38 -4.42 -16.09
N ALA A 171 -3.94 -3.18 -16.28
CA ALA A 171 -2.80 -2.82 -17.10
C ALA A 171 -1.64 -2.28 -16.26
N ILE A 172 -0.42 -2.46 -16.76
CA ILE A 172 0.82 -1.90 -16.19
C ILE A 172 1.54 -1.11 -17.28
N LEU A 173 1.96 0.11 -16.95
CA LEU A 173 2.70 1.02 -17.81
C LEU A 173 3.96 1.51 -17.09
N PRO A 174 5.00 1.94 -17.82
CA PRO A 174 6.11 2.63 -17.19
C PRO A 174 5.61 3.91 -16.51
N GLY A 175 6.06 4.14 -15.27
CA GLY A 175 5.78 5.40 -14.57
C GLY A 175 6.49 6.58 -15.24
N ILE A 176 6.00 7.79 -15.02
CA ILE A 176 6.51 9.00 -15.68
C ILE A 176 8.03 9.15 -15.50
N ALA A 177 8.54 8.92 -14.29
CA ALA A 177 9.97 8.99 -13.99
C ALA A 177 10.78 7.91 -14.73
N MET A 178 10.20 6.70 -14.84
CA MET A 178 10.83 5.61 -15.58
C MET A 178 10.89 5.93 -17.07
N SER A 179 9.81 6.47 -17.64
CA SER A 179 9.75 6.91 -19.03
C SER A 179 10.73 8.05 -19.32
N ALA A 180 10.87 9.01 -18.41
CA ALA A 180 11.85 10.10 -18.53
C ALA A 180 13.30 9.57 -18.57
N ARG A 181 13.63 8.63 -17.67
CA ARG A 181 14.94 7.96 -17.69
C ARG A 181 15.17 7.16 -18.97
N ALA A 182 14.16 6.44 -19.44
CA ALA A 182 14.28 5.67 -20.68
C ALA A 182 14.56 6.58 -21.89
N LEU A 183 13.89 7.73 -22.00
CA LEU A 183 14.20 8.70 -23.05
C LEU A 183 15.64 9.21 -22.97
N HIS A 184 16.13 9.50 -21.76
CA HIS A 184 17.51 9.95 -21.56
C HIS A 184 18.55 8.86 -21.85
N GLU A 185 18.30 7.63 -21.41
CA GLU A 185 19.26 6.52 -21.50
C GLU A 185 19.35 5.93 -22.92
N PHE A 186 18.24 5.90 -23.65
CA PHE A 186 18.17 5.29 -24.98
C PHE A 186 18.22 6.30 -26.13
N THR A 187 18.61 7.55 -25.87
CA THR A 187 18.82 8.57 -26.93
C THR A 187 20.00 9.49 -26.61
N ASP A 188 20.68 9.99 -27.64
CA ASP A 188 21.94 10.74 -27.46
C ASP A 188 21.75 12.19 -26.98
N LEU A 189 20.62 12.83 -27.33
CA LEU A 189 20.42 14.27 -27.16
C LEU A 189 19.35 14.66 -26.14
N LEU A 190 18.60 13.69 -25.60
CA LEU A 190 17.54 14.00 -24.65
C LEU A 190 18.12 14.12 -23.23
N PRO A 191 17.98 15.27 -22.55
CA PRO A 191 18.43 15.43 -21.18
C PRO A 191 17.52 14.65 -20.23
N LEU A 192 18.03 14.32 -19.05
CA LEU A 192 17.21 13.78 -17.97
C LEU A 192 16.26 14.89 -17.46
N VAL A 193 14.95 14.63 -17.51
CA VAL A 193 13.91 15.52 -16.98
C VAL A 193 13.60 15.13 -15.53
N ASP A 194 13.60 16.11 -14.63
CA ASP A 194 13.24 15.91 -13.22
C ASP A 194 11.71 15.83 -13.05
N MET A 195 11.25 14.90 -12.22
CA MET A 195 9.86 14.73 -11.85
C MET A 195 9.27 15.92 -11.09
N ALA A 196 10.09 16.67 -10.34
CA ALA A 196 9.64 17.90 -9.67
C ALA A 196 9.05 18.90 -10.68
N GLU A 197 9.55 18.89 -11.92
CA GLU A 197 9.09 19.74 -13.02
C GLU A 197 7.77 19.29 -13.66
N LEU A 198 7.29 18.09 -13.30
CA LEU A 198 6.04 17.50 -13.76
C LEU A 198 4.97 17.44 -12.65
N SER A 199 5.20 18.19 -11.56
CA SER A 199 4.23 18.36 -10.46
C SER A 199 2.99 19.15 -10.86
N THR A 200 3.01 19.84 -12.01
CA THR A 200 1.88 20.56 -12.57
C THR A 200 1.73 20.24 -14.06
N PRO A 201 0.51 20.35 -14.63
CA PRO A 201 0.31 20.08 -16.05
C PRO A 201 1.09 21.05 -16.94
N PRO A 202 2.01 20.59 -17.81
CA PRO A 202 2.74 21.44 -18.73
C PRO A 202 1.87 21.82 -19.95
N PRO A 203 2.25 22.85 -20.73
CA PRO A 203 1.61 23.12 -22.02
C PRO A 203 1.67 21.89 -22.94
N ALA A 204 0.58 21.62 -23.65
CA ALA A 204 0.51 20.48 -24.57
C ALA A 204 1.48 20.63 -25.76
N LEU A 205 1.69 21.85 -26.25
CA LEU A 205 2.67 22.13 -27.29
C LEU A 205 4.02 22.53 -26.66
N GLY A 206 5.01 21.64 -26.76
CA GLY A 206 6.40 21.96 -26.42
C GLY A 206 7.14 22.54 -27.63
N THR A 207 7.78 23.70 -27.47
CA THR A 207 8.49 24.41 -28.55
C THR A 207 10.01 24.25 -28.49
N SER A 208 10.51 23.45 -27.56
CA SER A 208 11.91 23.01 -27.47
C SER A 208 11.99 21.64 -26.81
N THR A 209 13.17 21.02 -26.79
CA THR A 209 13.36 19.61 -26.37
C THR A 209 12.77 19.31 -24.98
N ILE A 210 13.16 20.06 -23.95
CA ILE A 210 12.68 19.83 -22.58
C ILE A 210 11.15 20.01 -22.47
N PRO A 211 10.55 21.14 -22.92
CA PRO A 211 9.08 21.28 -22.98
C PRO A 211 8.37 20.18 -23.77
N ALA A 212 8.94 19.73 -24.89
CA ALA A 212 8.35 18.65 -25.70
C ALA A 212 8.37 17.31 -24.95
N MET A 213 9.49 16.98 -24.29
CA MET A 213 9.58 15.80 -23.42
C MET A 213 8.58 15.90 -22.26
N ARG A 214 8.53 17.03 -21.55
CA ARG A 214 7.60 17.24 -20.43
C ARG A 214 6.15 17.05 -20.86
N SER A 215 5.77 17.63 -22.01
CA SER A 215 4.45 17.46 -22.59
C SER A 215 4.14 15.99 -22.89
N GLY A 216 5.01 15.32 -23.65
CA GLY A 216 4.80 13.93 -24.06
C GLY A 216 4.73 12.97 -22.87
N LEU A 217 5.61 13.14 -21.89
CA LEU A 217 5.65 12.31 -20.67
C LEU A 217 4.38 12.48 -19.83
N PHE A 218 3.95 13.73 -19.61
CA PHE A 218 2.80 14.03 -18.76
C PHE A 218 1.48 13.71 -19.46
N TRP A 219 1.22 14.31 -20.63
CA TRP A 219 -0.04 14.11 -21.36
C TRP A 219 -0.16 12.71 -21.94
N GLY A 220 0.96 12.06 -22.28
CA GLY A 220 0.98 10.65 -22.66
C GLY A 220 0.52 9.75 -21.53
N ALA A 221 1.00 9.97 -20.30
CA ALA A 221 0.54 9.21 -19.14
C ALA A 221 -0.95 9.46 -18.85
N VAL A 222 -1.40 10.72 -18.85
CA VAL A 222 -2.82 11.07 -18.65
C VAL A 222 -3.71 10.42 -19.71
N GLY A 223 -3.32 10.51 -20.98
CA GLY A 223 -4.06 9.92 -22.10
C GLY A 223 -4.12 8.40 -22.00
N ALA A 224 -3.00 7.75 -21.69
CA ALA A 224 -2.95 6.30 -21.51
C ALA A 224 -3.85 5.84 -20.36
N ILE A 225 -3.81 6.51 -19.20
CA ILE A 225 -4.68 6.19 -18.07
C ILE A 225 -6.15 6.33 -18.49
N ARG A 226 -6.55 7.47 -19.05
CA ARG A 226 -7.94 7.71 -19.50
C ARG A 226 -8.41 6.63 -20.46
N GLN A 227 -7.61 6.30 -21.46
CA GLN A 227 -7.93 5.27 -22.44
C GLN A 227 -8.07 3.88 -21.80
N LEU A 228 -7.20 3.56 -20.84
CA LEU A 228 -7.28 2.28 -20.13
C LEU A 228 -8.50 2.20 -19.23
N VAL A 229 -8.84 3.28 -18.52
CA VAL A 229 -10.09 3.35 -17.74
C VAL A 229 -11.28 3.11 -18.68
N GLU A 230 -11.34 3.79 -19.83
CA GLU A 230 -12.40 3.59 -20.81
C GLU A 230 -12.45 2.14 -21.32
N CYS A 231 -11.32 1.58 -21.78
CA CYS A 231 -11.23 0.22 -22.29
C CYS A 231 -11.66 -0.84 -21.25
N LEU A 232 -11.25 -0.69 -19.99
CA LEU A 232 -11.58 -1.63 -18.91
C LEU A 232 -13.04 -1.57 -18.48
N THR A 233 -13.73 -0.46 -18.77
CA THR A 233 -15.08 -0.20 -18.25
C THR A 233 -16.14 -0.25 -19.35
N THR A 234 -15.73 -0.17 -20.61
CA THR A 234 -16.61 -0.31 -21.78
C THR A 234 -17.28 -1.68 -21.80
N GLY A 235 -18.61 -1.69 -21.90
CA GLY A 235 -19.41 -2.92 -21.94
C GLY A 235 -19.62 -3.60 -20.58
N GLY A 236 -19.07 -3.04 -19.49
CA GLY A 236 -19.31 -3.52 -18.13
C GLY A 236 -20.68 -3.13 -17.58
N SER A 237 -21.15 -3.87 -16.57
CA SER A 237 -22.37 -3.50 -15.83
C SER A 237 -22.05 -2.47 -14.74
N GLY A 238 -22.62 -1.27 -14.86
CA GLY A 238 -22.54 -0.22 -13.86
C GLY A 238 -21.44 0.81 -14.12
N GLU A 239 -21.64 2.02 -13.60
CA GLU A 239 -20.67 3.10 -13.75
C GLU A 239 -19.52 2.91 -12.74
N PRO A 240 -18.26 2.74 -13.20
CA PRO A 240 -17.10 2.54 -12.34
C PRO A 240 -16.78 3.76 -11.50
N GLN A 241 -16.28 3.55 -10.29
CA GLN A 241 -15.66 4.60 -9.49
C GLN A 241 -14.14 4.55 -9.65
N VAL A 242 -13.52 5.68 -9.98
CA VAL A 242 -12.07 5.75 -10.18
C VAL A 242 -11.41 6.23 -8.90
N PHE A 243 -10.46 5.45 -8.39
CA PHE A 243 -9.63 5.77 -7.24
C PHE A 243 -8.19 5.97 -7.70
N LEU A 244 -7.55 7.02 -7.21
CA LEU A 244 -6.19 7.36 -7.58
C LEU A 244 -5.30 7.36 -6.34
N SER A 245 -4.16 6.70 -6.42
CA SER A 245 -3.08 6.78 -5.43
C SER A 245 -1.74 7.09 -6.11
N GLY A 246 -0.67 7.01 -5.34
CA GLY A 246 0.69 7.18 -5.83
C GLY A 246 1.23 8.60 -5.68
N GLY A 247 2.56 8.70 -5.70
CA GLY A 247 3.27 9.95 -5.37
C GLY A 247 3.03 11.09 -6.38
N ALA A 248 2.67 10.76 -7.62
CA ALA A 248 2.30 11.75 -8.64
C ALA A 248 0.77 11.91 -8.81
N GLY A 249 -0.03 11.24 -7.95
CA GLY A 249 -1.49 11.29 -7.96
C GLY A 249 -2.08 12.71 -7.97
N PRO A 250 -1.63 13.65 -7.09
CA PRO A 250 -2.21 14.99 -7.04
C PRO A 250 -2.15 15.77 -8.36
N ALA A 251 -1.06 15.63 -9.12
CA ALA A 251 -0.86 16.33 -10.40
C ALA A 251 -1.78 15.81 -11.50
N VAL A 252 -2.21 14.54 -11.39
CA VAL A 252 -3.00 13.83 -12.39
C VAL A 252 -4.49 13.75 -12.02
N ALA A 253 -4.83 13.82 -10.73
CA ALA A 253 -6.18 13.64 -10.19
C ALA A 253 -7.25 14.47 -10.90
N SER A 254 -7.03 15.78 -11.02
CA SER A 254 -7.97 16.71 -11.65
C SER A 254 -8.15 16.46 -13.15
N LEU A 255 -7.22 15.72 -13.77
CA LEU A 255 -7.23 15.41 -15.19
C LEU A 255 -7.88 14.05 -15.48
N LEU A 256 -8.06 13.14 -14.53
CA LEU A 256 -8.67 11.84 -14.83
C LEU A 256 -10.20 11.87 -14.85
N GLY A 257 -10.81 13.00 -14.49
CA GLY A 257 -12.26 13.22 -14.54
C GLY A 257 -12.83 13.56 -13.17
N GLN A 258 -14.01 14.21 -13.16
CA GLN A 258 -14.62 14.78 -11.96
C GLN A 258 -14.94 13.75 -10.86
N SER A 259 -15.16 12.49 -11.24
CA SER A 259 -15.49 11.41 -10.30
C SER A 259 -14.26 10.68 -9.74
N THR A 260 -13.04 11.13 -10.06
CA THR A 260 -11.81 10.50 -9.56
C THR A 260 -11.57 10.89 -8.10
N ARG A 261 -11.49 9.91 -7.21
CA ARG A 261 -11.18 10.11 -5.80
C ARG A 261 -9.70 9.83 -5.54
N HIS A 262 -8.95 10.84 -5.12
CA HIS A 262 -7.56 10.66 -4.68
C HIS A 262 -7.50 10.12 -3.24
N VAL A 263 -6.71 9.06 -3.03
CA VAL A 263 -6.52 8.37 -1.74
C VAL A 263 -5.00 8.15 -1.52
N PRO A 264 -4.29 9.08 -0.86
CA PRO A 264 -2.82 9.10 -0.80
C PRO A 264 -2.16 7.85 -0.18
N HIS A 265 -2.82 7.21 0.78
CA HIS A 265 -2.28 6.09 1.56
C HIS A 265 -3.06 4.79 1.32
N LEU A 266 -3.62 4.62 0.12
CA LEU A 266 -4.50 3.50 -0.23
C LEU A 266 -3.87 2.13 0.11
N THR A 267 -2.62 1.91 -0.31
CA THR A 267 -1.89 0.65 -0.08
C THR A 267 -1.63 0.41 1.40
N LEU A 268 -1.23 1.44 2.16
CA LEU A 268 -1.01 1.33 3.61
C LEU A 268 -2.32 1.00 4.35
N GLY A 269 -3.43 1.62 3.94
CA GLY A 269 -4.76 1.30 4.45
C GLY A 269 -5.17 -0.14 4.11
N GLY A 270 -4.85 -0.61 2.90
CA GLY A 270 -5.03 -2.01 2.50
C GLY A 270 -4.26 -3.00 3.38
N ILE A 271 -3.02 -2.66 3.75
CA ILE A 271 -2.18 -3.46 4.66
C ILE A 271 -2.79 -3.50 6.07
N ALA A 272 -3.23 -2.36 6.60
CA ALA A 272 -3.92 -2.30 7.88
C ALA A 272 -5.23 -3.12 7.88
N LEU A 273 -5.99 -3.09 6.79
CA LEU A 273 -7.19 -3.92 6.63
C LEU A 273 -6.86 -5.42 6.61
N ALA A 274 -5.81 -5.83 5.91
CA ALA A 274 -5.34 -7.21 5.89
C ALA A 274 -4.93 -7.68 7.31
N ALA A 275 -4.24 -6.82 8.04
CA ALA A 275 -3.85 -7.08 9.43
C ALA A 275 -5.05 -7.32 10.37
N ALA A 276 -6.11 -6.52 10.23
CA ALA A 276 -7.33 -6.69 11.01
C ALA A 276 -8.19 -7.90 10.58
N GLY A 277 -8.11 -8.31 9.31
CA GLY A 277 -8.77 -9.53 8.81
C GLY A 277 -8.08 -10.82 9.28
N GLY A 278 -6.76 -10.80 9.39
CA GLY A 278 -5.95 -11.94 9.83
C GLY A 278 -6.09 -12.30 11.31
N THR A 279 -6.58 -11.38 12.17
CA THR A 279 -6.80 -11.66 13.60
C THR A 279 -8.11 -12.41 13.87
N ALA A 280 -9.04 -12.48 12.91
CA ALA A 280 -10.28 -13.25 13.02
C ALA A 280 -10.12 -14.74 12.64
N GLY A 281 -8.95 -15.14 12.12
CA GLY A 281 -8.66 -16.49 11.61
C GLY A 281 -7.78 -17.37 12.50
N GLY A 282 -7.51 -16.97 13.75
CA GLY A 282 -6.74 -17.76 14.73
C GLY A 282 -7.49 -18.96 15.31
N GLY A 283 -8.38 -19.59 14.54
CA GLY A 283 -9.09 -20.81 14.89
C GLY A 283 -8.74 -21.93 13.91
N GLU A 284 -7.94 -22.87 14.39
CA GLU A 284 -7.77 -24.24 13.86
C GLU A 284 -7.74 -24.41 12.33
N ALA A 285 -6.56 -24.24 11.73
CA ALA A 285 -6.22 -24.91 10.48
C ALA A 285 -5.04 -25.86 10.70
N GLY A 286 -5.39 -27.10 11.01
CA GLY A 286 -4.66 -28.32 10.64
C GLY A 286 -3.14 -28.34 10.82
N ARG A 287 -2.68 -28.78 12.00
CA ARG A 287 -1.50 -29.64 12.07
C ARG A 287 -1.79 -30.90 11.25
N ASN A 288 -1.15 -31.04 10.08
CA ASN A 288 -0.81 -32.34 9.51
C ASN A 288 0.20 -32.17 8.39
N GLY A 289 1.40 -32.69 8.61
CA GLY A 289 2.50 -32.66 7.66
C GLY A 289 3.81 -33.02 8.33
N VAL A 290 3.85 -34.19 8.96
CA VAL A 290 5.09 -34.90 9.26
C VAL A 290 5.76 -35.19 7.92
N VAL A 291 7.01 -34.81 7.76
CA VAL A 291 7.90 -35.37 6.75
C VAL A 291 9.13 -35.86 7.51
N GLU A 292 9.35 -37.17 7.41
CA GLU A 292 10.60 -37.85 7.79
C GLU A 292 11.81 -37.28 7.05
#